data_AF-A0A7T5UI77-F1
#
_entry.id   AF-A0A7T5UI77-F1
#
_cell.length_a   1.000
_cell.length_b   1.000
_cell.length_c   1.000
_cell.angle_alpha   90.00
_cell.angle_beta   90.00
_cell.angle_gamma   90.00
#
_symmetry.space_group_name_H-M   'P 1'
#
loop_
_entity.id
_entity.type
_entity.pdbx_description
1 polymer ?
#
loop_
_entity_poly.entity_id
_entity_poly.type
_entity_poly.pdbx_seq_one_letter_code
_entity_poly.pdbx_strand_id
1 'polypeptide(L)'
;MFSDVQTFELLDARKMLDAVGNLPHLQEIIEEVETGIRNNSDKAFDGSKCLIECTCKTILAERGEEVAPNIDLHQLVKQTAEKLGIRSILGNDFRDMLSGLTTTTRAIATIRNSYGPLSHGKDAAHECIGGYQRYMAAKMAEMVSVMLYQIHKGVPADLLYTRQDYDGDHADNGLVDEAVQVEVNDETNEINFVDYGVFRPSQILYALDRQAYKAALQAAVDSAVNDDAPEQEQEASG
;
A
#
# COMPACT_ATOMS: atom_id res chain seq x y z
N MET A 1 12.52 -16.56 31.86
CA MET A 1 11.10 -16.13 31.83
C MET A 1 11.14 -14.65 31.46
N PHE A 2 10.58 -14.27 30.30
CA PHE A 2 10.52 -12.86 29.90
C PHE A 2 9.85 -12.04 31.02
N SER A 3 10.52 -11.03 31.55
CA SER A 3 9.93 -10.09 32.52
C SER A 3 8.83 -9.21 31.91
N ASP A 4 8.82 -9.06 30.58
CA ASP A 4 8.03 -8.05 29.87
C ASP A 4 7.03 -8.61 28.84
N VAL A 5 6.58 -9.87 28.98
CA VAL A 5 5.51 -10.38 28.08
C VAL A 5 4.21 -9.61 28.28
N GLN A 6 3.97 -9.10 29.49
CA GLN A 6 2.75 -8.36 29.84
C GLN A 6 2.64 -7.00 29.14
N THR A 7 3.74 -6.45 28.62
CA THR A 7 3.81 -5.16 27.90
C THR A 7 4.04 -5.35 26.40
N PHE A 8 3.87 -6.57 25.87
CA PHE A 8 4.06 -6.83 24.46
C PHE A 8 3.06 -6.04 23.61
N GLU A 9 3.60 -5.22 22.70
CA GLU A 9 2.85 -4.46 21.72
C GLU A 9 3.51 -4.54 20.34
N LEU A 10 2.68 -4.46 19.30
CA LEU A 10 3.12 -4.26 17.92
C LEU A 10 3.15 -2.77 17.60
N LEU A 11 4.11 -2.06 18.20
CA LEU A 11 4.22 -0.61 18.15
C LEU A 11 4.15 -0.02 16.73
N ASP A 12 4.83 -0.62 15.76
CA ASP A 12 4.85 -0.09 14.40
C ASP A 12 3.59 -0.50 13.62
N ALA A 13 3.00 -1.65 13.94
CA ALA A 13 1.67 -2.00 13.42
C ALA A 13 0.58 -1.06 13.98
N ARG A 14 0.68 -0.61 15.23
CA ARG A 14 -0.22 0.40 15.83
C ARG A 14 -0.11 1.75 15.13
N LYS A 15 1.11 2.23 14.87
CA LYS A 15 1.32 3.45 14.05
C LYS A 15 0.77 3.30 12.63
N MET A 16 0.91 2.12 12.04
CA MET A 16 0.32 1.81 10.73
C MET A 16 -1.21 1.89 10.80
N LEU A 17 -1.85 1.31 11.82
CA LEU A 17 -3.30 1.37 12.06
C LEU A 17 -3.81 2.81 12.16
N ASP A 18 -3.15 3.65 12.97
CA ASP A 18 -3.51 5.06 13.13
C ASP A 18 -3.45 5.79 11.78
N ALA A 19 -2.38 5.54 11.01
CA ALA A 19 -2.13 6.21 9.74
C ALA A 19 -3.09 5.79 8.61
N VAL A 20 -3.77 4.64 8.74
CA VAL A 20 -4.82 4.20 7.79
C VAL A 20 -6.24 4.49 8.30
N GLY A 21 -6.39 5.31 9.34
CA GLY A 21 -7.69 5.74 9.84
C GLY A 21 -8.39 4.74 10.75
N ASN A 22 -7.64 3.91 11.50
CA ASN A 22 -8.18 2.98 12.50
C ASN A 22 -9.18 1.96 11.94
N LEU A 23 -8.81 1.30 10.84
CA LEU A 23 -9.63 0.25 10.22
C LEU A 23 -9.94 -0.88 11.24
N PRO A 24 -11.22 -1.16 11.57
CA PRO A 24 -11.59 -2.04 12.69
C PRO A 24 -11.02 -3.45 12.58
N HIS A 25 -11.02 -4.04 11.38
CA HIS A 25 -10.53 -5.39 11.19
C HIS A 25 -9.01 -5.50 11.43
N LEU A 26 -8.24 -4.49 11.04
CA LEU A 26 -6.79 -4.47 11.30
C LEU A 26 -6.52 -4.30 12.80
N GLN A 27 -7.31 -3.48 13.48
CA GLN A 27 -7.25 -3.31 14.93
C GLN A 27 -7.47 -4.64 15.66
N GLU A 28 -8.54 -5.36 15.32
CA GLU A 28 -8.86 -6.68 15.90
C GLU A 28 -7.70 -7.68 15.72
N ILE A 29 -7.09 -7.71 14.53
CA ILE A 29 -5.95 -8.60 14.25
C ILE A 29 -4.75 -8.25 15.14
N ILE A 30 -4.41 -6.97 15.27
CA ILE A 30 -3.28 -6.52 16.10
C ILE A 30 -3.53 -6.91 17.57
N GLU A 31 -4.75 -6.67 18.07
CA GLU A 31 -5.16 -7.02 19.43
C GLU A 31 -5.11 -8.53 19.69
N GLU A 32 -5.52 -9.35 18.72
CA GLU A 32 -5.46 -10.81 18.83
C GLU A 32 -4.01 -11.31 18.91
N VAL A 33 -3.08 -10.72 18.14
CA VAL A 33 -1.65 -11.07 18.23
C VAL A 33 -1.10 -10.70 19.60
N GLU A 34 -1.30 -9.46 20.04
CA GLU A 34 -0.78 -8.96 21.31
C GLU A 34 -1.32 -9.74 22.51
N THR A 35 -2.63 -10.00 22.51
CA THR A 35 -3.30 -10.81 23.54
C THR A 35 -2.83 -12.26 23.48
N GLY A 36 -2.60 -12.80 22.28
CA GLY A 36 -2.02 -14.12 22.07
C GLY A 36 -0.65 -14.26 22.72
N ILE A 37 0.23 -13.27 22.55
CA ILE A 37 1.55 -13.25 23.20
C ILE A 37 1.42 -13.13 24.72
N ARG A 38 0.67 -12.16 25.22
CA ARG A 38 0.45 -11.92 26.66
C ARG A 38 -0.07 -13.14 27.40
N ASN A 39 -0.98 -13.87 26.77
CA ASN A 39 -1.63 -15.04 27.35
C ASN A 39 -0.93 -16.36 27.04
N ASN A 40 0.25 -16.35 26.40
CA ASN A 40 0.94 -17.57 25.98
C ASN A 40 0.03 -18.49 25.15
N SER A 41 -0.70 -17.90 24.20
CA SER A 41 -1.65 -18.56 23.32
C SER A 41 -1.11 -18.63 21.89
N ASP A 42 -1.25 -19.81 21.28
CA ASP A 42 -0.82 -20.06 19.90
C ASP A 42 -1.70 -19.37 18.86
N LYS A 43 -2.80 -18.71 19.28
CA LYS A 43 -3.56 -17.77 18.44
C LYS A 43 -2.69 -16.63 17.90
N ALA A 44 -1.58 -16.31 18.56
CA ALA A 44 -0.59 -15.36 18.06
C ALA A 44 -0.09 -15.73 16.64
N PHE A 45 -0.02 -17.02 16.29
CA PHE A 45 0.36 -17.45 14.93
C PHE A 45 -0.73 -17.20 13.90
N ASP A 46 -2.00 -17.46 14.26
CA ASP A 46 -3.14 -17.16 13.40
C ASP A 46 -3.23 -15.66 13.13
N GLY A 47 -3.12 -14.83 14.19
CA GLY A 47 -3.08 -13.38 14.07
C GLY A 47 -1.88 -12.88 13.25
N SER A 48 -0.70 -13.47 13.43
CA SER A 48 0.51 -13.09 12.67
C SER A 48 0.34 -13.33 11.16
N LYS A 49 -0.27 -14.46 10.78
CA LYS A 49 -0.61 -14.75 9.39
C LYS A 49 -1.66 -13.76 8.88
N CYS A 50 -2.72 -13.55 9.66
CA CYS A 50 -3.83 -12.68 9.30
C CYS A 50 -3.38 -11.22 9.11
N LEU A 51 -2.43 -10.74 9.90
CA LEU A 51 -1.84 -9.41 9.77
C LEU A 51 -1.22 -9.21 8.39
N ILE A 52 -0.36 -10.15 7.96
CA ILE A 52 0.26 -10.10 6.64
C ILE A 52 -0.81 -10.19 5.53
N GLU A 53 -1.80 -11.07 5.67
CA GLU A 53 -2.88 -11.21 4.67
C GLU A 53 -3.71 -9.94 4.54
N CYS A 54 -4.13 -9.37 5.67
CA CYS A 54 -4.93 -8.15 5.73
C CYS A 54 -4.19 -6.99 5.07
N THR A 55 -2.90 -6.79 5.42
CA THR A 55 -2.07 -5.74 4.83
C THR A 55 -1.89 -5.96 3.32
N CYS A 56 -1.54 -7.16 2.87
CA CYS A 56 -1.31 -7.42 1.44
C CYS A 56 -2.59 -7.28 0.61
N LYS A 57 -3.71 -7.81 1.08
CA LYS A 57 -5.01 -7.69 0.40
C LYS A 57 -5.49 -6.25 0.34
N THR A 58 -5.28 -5.48 1.42
CA THR A 58 -5.59 -4.06 1.47
C THR A 58 -4.77 -3.28 0.43
N ILE A 59 -3.45 -3.48 0.41
CA ILE A 59 -2.56 -2.85 -0.58
C ILE A 59 -2.96 -3.23 -2.01
N LEU A 60 -3.23 -4.50 -2.29
CA LEU A 60 -3.60 -4.95 -3.63
C LEU A 60 -4.93 -4.36 -4.08
N ALA A 61 -5.94 -4.34 -3.20
CA ALA A 61 -7.23 -3.71 -3.48
C ALA A 61 -7.09 -2.21 -3.80
N GLU A 62 -6.27 -1.48 -3.04
CA GLU A 62 -5.95 -0.06 -3.28
C GLU A 62 -5.15 0.18 -4.55
N ARG A 63 -4.58 -0.88 -5.13
CA ARG A 63 -3.83 -0.84 -6.39
C ARG A 63 -4.60 -1.44 -7.55
N GLY A 64 -5.91 -1.67 -7.38
CA GLY A 64 -6.80 -2.23 -8.39
C GLY A 64 -6.48 -3.68 -8.79
N GLU A 65 -5.81 -4.43 -7.92
CA GLU A 65 -5.45 -5.83 -8.19
C GLU A 65 -6.44 -6.81 -7.56
N GLU A 66 -6.93 -7.73 -8.38
CA GLU A 66 -7.73 -8.85 -7.90
C GLU A 66 -6.84 -9.89 -7.21
N VAL A 67 -7.33 -10.38 -6.07
CA VAL A 67 -6.66 -11.42 -5.29
C VAL A 67 -7.43 -12.72 -5.42
N ALA A 68 -6.76 -13.78 -5.86
CA ALA A 68 -7.39 -15.09 -5.94
C ALA A 68 -7.84 -15.57 -4.54
N PRO A 69 -9.04 -16.17 -4.41
CA PRO A 69 -9.63 -16.48 -3.10
C PRO A 69 -8.81 -17.45 -2.23
N ASN A 70 -8.02 -18.32 -2.85
CA ASN A 70 -7.19 -19.33 -2.16
C ASN A 70 -5.69 -19.12 -2.39
N ILE A 71 -5.26 -17.86 -2.59
CA ILE A 71 -3.85 -17.56 -2.77
C ILE A 71 -3.05 -17.93 -1.52
N ASP A 72 -1.92 -18.61 -1.73
CA ASP A 72 -0.99 -18.90 -0.63
C ASP A 72 -0.36 -17.61 -0.12
N LEU A 73 -0.10 -17.53 1.19
CA LEU A 73 0.47 -16.33 1.82
C LEU A 73 1.76 -15.84 1.14
N HIS A 74 2.63 -16.78 0.73
CA HIS A 74 3.88 -16.43 0.05
C HIS A 74 3.63 -15.86 -1.36
N GLN A 75 2.61 -16.35 -2.06
CA GLN A 75 2.22 -15.85 -3.38
C GLN A 75 1.59 -14.47 -3.24
N LEU A 76 0.78 -14.27 -2.21
CA LEU A 76 0.17 -12.99 -1.89
C LEU A 76 1.24 -11.90 -1.66
N VAL A 77 2.22 -12.16 -0.78
CA VAL A 77 3.33 -11.22 -0.53
C VAL A 77 4.14 -10.96 -1.81
N LYS A 78 4.38 -11.99 -2.62
CA LYS A 78 5.09 -11.84 -3.90
C LYS A 78 4.31 -10.96 -4.88
N GLN A 79 3.01 -11.20 -5.05
CA GLN A 79 2.12 -10.40 -5.88
C GLN A 79 2.10 -8.93 -5.41
N THR A 80 2.00 -8.70 -4.10
CA THR A 80 2.09 -7.35 -3.51
C THR A 80 3.42 -6.68 -3.84
N ALA A 81 4.55 -7.38 -3.65
CA ALA A 81 5.87 -6.85 -3.96
C ALA A 81 6.09 -6.54 -5.44
N GLU A 82 5.52 -7.35 -6.33
CA GLU A 82 5.52 -7.13 -7.78
C GLU A 82 4.69 -5.90 -8.15
N LYS A 83 3.47 -5.79 -7.60
CA LYS A 83 2.59 -4.63 -7.86
C LYS A 83 3.18 -3.32 -7.35
N LEU A 84 3.89 -3.36 -6.21
CA LEU A 84 4.60 -2.20 -5.67
C LEU A 84 5.91 -1.87 -6.41
N GLY A 85 6.32 -2.66 -7.40
CA GLY A 85 7.54 -2.41 -8.16
C GLY A 85 8.81 -2.44 -7.29
N ILE A 86 8.81 -3.21 -6.19
CA ILE A 86 9.92 -3.19 -5.21
C ILE A 86 11.27 -3.47 -5.88
N ARG A 87 11.29 -4.43 -6.81
CA ARG A 87 12.51 -4.78 -7.57
C ARG A 87 13.03 -3.64 -8.44
N SER A 88 12.13 -2.90 -9.10
CA SER A 88 12.52 -1.75 -9.93
C SER A 88 12.98 -0.57 -9.08
N ILE A 89 12.39 -0.36 -7.90
CA ILE A 89 12.72 0.75 -7.01
C ILE A 89 14.06 0.53 -6.31
N LEU A 90 14.27 -0.67 -5.76
CA LEU A 90 15.45 -0.96 -4.93
C LEU A 90 16.65 -1.51 -5.72
N GLY A 91 16.44 -1.93 -6.97
CA GLY A 91 17.48 -2.53 -7.78
C GLY A 91 17.84 -3.96 -7.38
N ASN A 92 18.79 -4.56 -8.12
CA ASN A 92 19.14 -5.98 -8.00
C ASN A 92 19.81 -6.34 -6.66
N ASP A 93 20.45 -5.39 -6.00
CA ASP A 93 21.18 -5.63 -4.74
C ASP A 93 20.22 -5.97 -3.58
N PHE A 94 18.94 -5.59 -3.69
CA PHE A 94 17.90 -5.88 -2.70
C PHE A 94 17.13 -7.18 -2.96
N ARG A 95 17.48 -7.92 -4.01
CA ARG A 95 16.81 -9.18 -4.38
C ARG A 95 16.79 -10.18 -3.23
N ASP A 96 17.89 -10.29 -2.50
CA ASP A 96 18.03 -11.28 -1.42
C ASP A 96 17.19 -10.89 -0.20
N MET A 97 16.98 -9.58 0.05
CA MET A 97 16.05 -9.11 1.09
C MET A 97 14.61 -9.48 0.75
N LEU A 98 14.18 -9.30 -0.52
CA LEU A 98 12.84 -9.69 -0.96
C LEU A 98 12.63 -11.21 -0.91
N SER A 99 13.67 -11.98 -1.25
CA SER A 99 13.66 -13.44 -1.08
C SER A 99 13.55 -13.83 0.40
N GLY A 100 14.27 -13.13 1.28
CA GLY A 100 14.20 -13.28 2.73
C GLY A 100 12.80 -12.99 3.26
N LEU A 101 12.16 -11.91 2.81
CA LEU A 101 10.77 -11.56 3.17
C LEU A 101 9.81 -12.71 2.83
N THR A 102 9.85 -13.19 1.59
CA THR A 102 8.99 -14.26 1.11
C THR A 102 9.23 -15.57 1.86
N THR A 103 10.50 -15.85 2.20
CA THR A 103 10.89 -17.04 2.99
C THR A 103 10.36 -16.95 4.42
N THR A 104 10.49 -15.80 5.06
CA THR A 104 9.95 -15.52 6.39
C THR A 104 8.43 -15.68 6.41
N THR A 105 7.73 -15.12 5.43
CA THR A 105 6.28 -15.28 5.27
C THR A 105 5.88 -16.75 5.13
N ARG A 106 6.60 -17.53 4.32
CA ARG A 106 6.38 -18.98 4.20
C ARG A 106 6.61 -19.69 5.54
N ALA A 107 7.65 -19.34 6.28
CA ALA A 107 7.93 -19.92 7.59
C ALA A 107 6.80 -19.63 8.59
N ILE A 108 6.25 -18.41 8.61
CA ILE A 108 5.10 -18.06 9.46
C ILE A 108 3.87 -18.91 9.10
N ALA A 109 3.58 -19.09 7.81
CA ALA A 109 2.47 -19.95 7.37
C ALA A 109 2.68 -21.40 7.81
N THR A 110 3.89 -21.94 7.66
CA THR A 110 4.25 -23.28 8.14
C THR A 110 4.09 -23.41 9.65
N ILE A 111 4.60 -22.45 10.43
CA ILE A 111 4.49 -22.45 11.89
C ILE A 111 3.01 -22.41 12.31
N ARG A 112 2.20 -21.56 11.69
CA ARG A 112 0.75 -21.53 11.95
C ARG A 112 0.11 -22.88 11.65
N ASN A 113 0.46 -23.53 10.55
CA ASN A 113 -0.10 -24.84 10.23
C ASN A 113 0.36 -25.91 11.23
N SER A 114 1.61 -25.85 11.69
CA SER A 114 2.14 -26.81 12.67
C SER A 114 1.66 -26.56 14.09
N TYR A 115 1.42 -25.31 14.51
CA TYR A 115 1.23 -24.93 15.94
C TYR A 115 -0.03 -24.09 16.23
N GLY A 116 -0.68 -23.50 15.23
CA GLY A 116 -1.94 -22.76 15.42
C GLY A 116 -3.08 -23.64 15.96
N PRO A 117 -3.89 -23.14 16.92
CA PRO A 117 -4.95 -23.92 17.57
C PRO A 117 -6.10 -24.32 16.63
N LEU A 118 -6.31 -23.56 15.55
CA LEU A 118 -7.34 -23.83 14.54
C LEU A 118 -6.81 -24.61 13.33
N SER A 119 -5.56 -25.08 13.37
CA SER A 119 -5.01 -25.84 12.24
C SER A 119 -5.39 -27.32 12.31
N HIS A 120 -6.23 -27.76 11.39
CA HIS A 120 -6.50 -29.16 11.01
C HIS A 120 -6.89 -30.17 12.11
N GLY A 121 -7.44 -29.74 13.24
CA GLY A 121 -7.99 -30.65 14.25
C GLY A 121 -6.92 -31.52 14.89
N LYS A 122 -6.01 -30.87 15.63
CA LYS A 122 -4.85 -31.53 16.23
C LYS A 122 -5.25 -32.47 17.35
N ASP A 123 -4.39 -33.46 17.57
CA ASP A 123 -4.49 -34.38 18.69
C ASP A 123 -4.51 -33.62 20.04
N ALA A 124 -5.24 -34.14 21.02
CA ALA A 124 -5.39 -33.52 22.33
C ALA A 124 -4.06 -33.41 23.12
N ALA A 125 -3.03 -34.18 22.74
CA ALA A 125 -1.69 -34.14 23.31
C ALA A 125 -0.71 -33.25 22.51
N HIS A 126 -1.19 -32.40 21.60
CA HIS A 126 -0.33 -31.52 20.81
C HIS A 126 0.51 -30.58 21.70
N GLU A 127 1.83 -30.61 21.53
CA GLU A 127 2.74 -29.77 22.31
C GLU A 127 2.65 -28.31 21.88
N CYS A 128 2.32 -27.44 22.84
CA CYS A 128 2.42 -25.99 22.66
C CYS A 128 3.88 -25.59 22.41
N ILE A 129 4.11 -24.73 21.43
CA ILE A 129 5.45 -24.21 21.15
C ILE A 129 5.85 -23.14 22.19
N GLY A 130 7.16 -22.93 22.38
CA GLY A 130 7.69 -21.97 23.32
C GLY A 130 7.29 -20.51 23.03
N GLY A 131 7.31 -19.67 24.07
CA GLY A 131 6.97 -18.25 23.96
C GLY A 131 7.88 -17.46 23.00
N TYR A 132 9.15 -17.85 22.86
CA TYR A 132 10.10 -17.22 21.93
C TYR A 132 9.66 -17.35 20.47
N GLN A 133 9.09 -18.50 20.09
CA GLN A 133 8.64 -18.74 18.72
C GLN A 133 7.42 -17.89 18.38
N ARG A 134 6.48 -17.75 19.31
CA ARG A 134 5.33 -16.84 19.15
C ARG A 134 5.79 -15.39 19.02
N TYR A 135 6.68 -14.94 19.91
CA TYR A 135 7.25 -13.59 19.87
C TYR A 135 7.94 -13.32 18.52
N MET A 136 8.77 -14.26 18.06
CA MET A 136 9.49 -14.14 16.80
C MET A 136 8.53 -14.06 15.60
N ALA A 137 7.50 -14.92 15.55
CA ALA A 137 6.50 -14.88 14.50
C ALA A 137 5.73 -13.56 14.46
N ALA A 138 5.30 -13.04 15.62
CA ALA A 138 4.59 -11.77 15.75
C ALA A 138 5.45 -10.60 15.26
N LYS A 139 6.72 -10.52 15.70
CA LYS A 139 7.63 -9.44 15.27
C LYS A 139 8.03 -9.54 13.79
N MET A 140 8.20 -10.75 13.26
CA MET A 140 8.43 -10.93 11.84
C MET A 140 7.21 -10.53 11.00
N ALA A 141 5.99 -10.83 11.47
CA ALA A 141 4.76 -10.41 10.79
C ALA A 141 4.58 -8.89 10.80
N GLU A 142 4.86 -8.23 11.94
CA GLU A 142 4.89 -6.77 12.04
C GLU A 142 5.88 -6.17 11.04
N MET A 143 7.12 -6.67 11.02
CA MET A 143 8.16 -6.18 10.11
C MET A 143 7.74 -6.31 8.64
N VAL A 144 7.21 -7.47 8.24
CA VAL A 144 6.75 -7.70 6.86
C VAL A 144 5.63 -6.72 6.49
N SER A 145 4.63 -6.59 7.35
CA SER A 145 3.43 -5.81 7.09
C SER A 145 3.75 -4.31 7.04
N VAL A 146 4.49 -3.81 8.03
CA VAL A 146 4.90 -2.41 8.09
C VAL A 146 5.84 -2.06 6.94
N MET A 147 6.80 -2.91 6.58
CA MET A 147 7.67 -2.65 5.43
C MET A 147 6.87 -2.49 4.13
N LEU A 148 5.96 -3.43 3.84
CA LEU A 148 5.13 -3.36 2.64
C LEU A 148 4.25 -2.10 2.63
N TYR A 149 3.70 -1.73 3.78
CA TYR A 149 2.94 -0.49 3.94
C TYR A 149 3.79 0.75 3.67
N GLN A 150 5.00 0.85 4.24
CA GLN A 150 5.87 2.00 4.03
C GLN A 150 6.27 2.15 2.55
N ILE A 151 6.55 1.03 1.88
CA ILE A 151 6.83 1.06 0.45
C ILE A 151 5.58 1.47 -0.33
N HIS A 152 4.41 0.94 0.02
CA HIS A 152 3.15 1.34 -0.59
C HIS A 152 2.91 2.85 -0.49
N LYS A 153 3.20 3.48 0.65
CA LYS A 153 3.11 4.94 0.80
C LYS A 153 4.11 5.71 -0.05
N GLY A 154 5.30 5.13 -0.28
CA GLY A 154 6.34 5.73 -1.11
C GLY A 154 6.09 5.63 -2.61
N VAL A 155 5.17 4.76 -3.04
CA VAL A 155 4.79 4.61 -4.45
C VAL A 155 3.58 5.51 -4.74
N PRO A 156 3.65 6.43 -5.72
CA PRO A 156 2.52 7.30 -6.07
C PRO A 156 1.23 6.52 -6.28
N ALA A 157 0.10 7.02 -5.78
CA ALA A 157 -1.19 6.37 -5.93
C ALA A 157 -1.60 6.27 -7.40
N ASP A 158 -2.28 5.19 -7.76
CA ASP A 158 -2.96 5.10 -9.06
C ASP A 158 -4.29 5.84 -8.94
N LEU A 159 -4.35 7.06 -9.47
CA LEU A 159 -5.52 7.94 -9.33
C LEU A 159 -6.78 7.42 -10.05
N LEU A 160 -6.64 6.41 -10.92
CA LEU A 160 -7.78 5.72 -11.56
C LEU A 160 -8.37 4.61 -10.70
N TYR A 161 -7.66 4.20 -9.65
CA TYR A 161 -8.05 3.14 -8.75
C TYR A 161 -7.95 3.61 -7.30
N THR A 162 -8.99 4.29 -6.83
CA THR A 162 -9.20 4.56 -5.41
C THR A 162 -10.20 3.55 -4.84
N ARG A 163 -9.94 3.07 -3.62
CA ARG A 163 -10.83 2.10 -2.93
C ARG A 163 -12.24 2.65 -2.68
N GLN A 164 -12.36 3.98 -2.67
CA GLN A 164 -13.62 4.73 -2.61
C GLN A 164 -13.83 5.38 -3.98
N ASP A 165 -15.00 5.14 -4.56
CA ASP A 165 -15.44 5.76 -5.80
C ASP A 165 -15.67 7.25 -5.55
N TYR A 166 -14.99 8.15 -6.28
CA TYR A 166 -15.21 9.59 -6.11
C TYR A 166 -16.68 9.98 -6.38
N ASP A 167 -17.33 9.32 -7.32
CA ASP A 167 -18.72 9.58 -7.72
C ASP A 167 -19.75 8.97 -6.75
N GLY A 168 -19.29 8.31 -5.68
CA GLY A 168 -20.13 7.84 -4.58
C GLY A 168 -20.71 8.97 -3.73
N ASP A 169 -21.67 8.66 -2.86
CA ASP A 169 -22.25 9.63 -1.91
C ASP A 169 -21.28 9.90 -0.75
N HIS A 170 -20.28 10.74 -1.03
CA HIS A 170 -19.25 11.17 -0.10
C HIS A 170 -19.51 12.61 0.33
N ALA A 171 -20.41 12.79 1.31
CA ALA A 171 -20.69 14.09 1.92
C ALA A 171 -19.41 14.83 2.40
N ASP A 172 -18.36 14.07 2.69
CA ASP A 172 -17.06 14.60 3.13
C ASP A 172 -16.24 15.25 2.01
N ASN A 173 -16.47 14.92 0.73
CA ASN A 173 -15.73 15.51 -0.39
C ASN A 173 -15.94 17.03 -0.46
N GLY A 174 -17.18 17.48 -0.22
CA GLY A 174 -17.49 18.91 -0.15
C GLY A 174 -16.77 19.62 1.00
N LEU A 175 -16.53 18.94 2.13
CA LEU A 175 -15.74 19.48 3.23
C LEU A 175 -14.27 19.65 2.83
N VAL A 176 -13.74 18.70 2.05
CA VAL A 176 -12.37 18.77 1.53
C VAL A 176 -12.25 19.91 0.51
N ASP A 177 -13.18 20.01 -0.44
CA ASP A 177 -13.18 21.07 -1.46
C ASP A 177 -13.28 22.47 -0.87
N GLU A 178 -14.00 22.64 0.26
CA GLU A 178 -14.08 23.91 0.98
C GLU A 178 -12.84 24.20 1.84
N ALA A 179 -12.20 23.16 2.39
CA ALA A 179 -11.05 23.30 3.29
C ALA A 179 -9.71 23.46 2.55
N VAL A 180 -9.55 22.84 1.38
CA VAL A 180 -8.28 22.82 0.64
C VAL A 180 -8.14 24.08 -0.21
N GLN A 181 -7.10 24.86 0.06
CA GLN A 181 -6.76 26.01 -0.78
C GLN A 181 -5.93 25.57 -1.98
N VAL A 182 -6.26 26.11 -3.15
CA VAL A 182 -5.57 25.82 -4.42
C VAL A 182 -4.99 27.10 -4.98
N GLU A 183 -3.68 27.09 -5.23
CA GLU A 183 -2.95 28.17 -5.90
C GLU A 183 -2.41 27.67 -7.24
N VAL A 184 -2.50 28.50 -8.28
CA VAL A 184 -1.95 28.20 -9.60
C VAL A 184 -0.78 29.14 -9.88
N ASN A 185 0.37 28.58 -10.22
CA ASN A 185 1.53 29.37 -10.64
C ASN A 185 1.37 29.78 -12.11
N ASP A 186 1.25 31.07 -12.39
CA ASP A 186 1.03 31.61 -13.74
C ASP A 186 2.18 31.34 -14.72
N GLU A 187 3.41 31.14 -14.25
CA GLU A 187 4.58 30.87 -15.10
C GLU A 187 4.74 29.39 -15.42
N THR A 188 4.57 28.51 -14.42
CA THR A 188 4.81 27.07 -14.57
C THR A 188 3.53 26.27 -14.82
N ASN A 189 2.36 26.90 -14.68
CA ASN A 189 1.03 26.27 -14.64
C ASN A 189 0.92 25.17 -13.57
N GLU A 190 1.76 25.20 -12.54
CA GLU A 190 1.73 24.23 -11.45
C GLU A 190 0.55 24.52 -10.53
N ILE A 191 -0.19 23.48 -10.18
CA ILE A 191 -1.36 23.50 -9.28
C ILE A 191 -0.87 23.07 -7.91
N ASN A 192 -0.85 24.00 -6.96
CA ASN A 192 -0.45 23.78 -5.58
C ASN A 192 -1.70 23.62 -4.70
N PHE A 193 -1.89 22.43 -4.14
CA PHE A 193 -2.82 22.21 -3.05
C PHE A 193 -2.08 22.52 -1.75
N VAL A 194 -2.39 23.67 -1.13
CA VAL A 194 -1.70 24.17 0.07
C VAL A 194 -1.72 23.10 1.15
N ASP A 195 -0.56 22.76 1.70
CA ASP A 195 -0.31 21.67 2.67
C ASP A 195 -0.37 20.23 2.14
N TYR A 196 -0.72 20.00 0.87
CA TYR A 196 -0.92 18.65 0.30
C TYR A 196 -0.05 18.33 -0.92
N GLY A 197 0.43 19.33 -1.67
CA GLY A 197 1.46 19.15 -2.70
C GLY A 197 1.21 19.88 -4.02
N VAL A 198 2.20 19.80 -4.92
CA VAL A 198 2.22 20.51 -6.20
C VAL A 198 2.14 19.52 -7.37
N PHE A 199 1.26 19.79 -8.32
CA PHE A 199 0.99 18.93 -9.48
C PHE A 199 1.02 19.70 -10.79
N ARG A 200 1.44 19.05 -11.87
CA ARG A 200 1.38 19.64 -13.23
C ARG A 200 0.12 19.20 -13.97
N PRO A 201 -0.50 20.07 -14.79
CA PRO A 201 -1.68 19.71 -15.59
C PRO A 201 -1.46 18.48 -16.46
N SER A 202 -0.28 18.37 -17.07
CA SER A 202 0.09 17.21 -17.89
C SER A 202 0.18 15.91 -17.08
N GLN A 203 0.62 15.96 -15.82
CA GLN A 203 0.68 14.79 -14.93
C GLN A 203 -0.73 14.35 -14.53
N ILE A 204 -1.61 15.31 -14.19
CA ILE A 204 -3.01 15.05 -13.84
C ILE A 204 -3.74 14.42 -15.03
N LEU A 205 -3.66 15.03 -16.22
CA LEU A 205 -4.30 14.49 -17.43
C LEU A 205 -3.74 13.11 -17.80
N TYR A 206 -2.42 12.93 -17.74
CA TYR A 206 -1.80 11.63 -18.05
C TYR A 206 -2.34 10.52 -17.14
N ALA A 207 -2.56 10.83 -15.86
CA ALA A 207 -3.04 9.90 -14.85
C ALA A 207 -4.56 9.67 -14.93
N LEU A 208 -5.37 10.72 -15.06
CA LEU A 208 -6.83 10.65 -14.97
C LEU A 208 -7.54 10.41 -16.30
N ASP A 209 -7.06 11.01 -17.39
CA ASP A 209 -7.70 10.91 -18.71
C ASP A 209 -6.66 10.85 -19.84
N ARG A 210 -6.32 9.61 -20.21
CA ARG A 210 -5.36 9.34 -21.28
C ARG A 210 -5.77 9.91 -22.64
N GLN A 211 -7.07 10.04 -22.92
CA GLN A 211 -7.55 10.58 -24.18
C GLN A 211 -7.42 12.10 -24.18
N ALA A 212 -7.85 12.78 -23.10
CA ALA A 212 -7.67 14.21 -22.94
C ALA A 212 -6.18 14.60 -22.95
N TYR A 213 -5.30 13.82 -22.32
CA TYR A 213 -3.86 14.03 -22.39
C TYR A 213 -3.34 14.03 -23.84
N LYS A 214 -3.73 13.03 -24.64
CA LYS A 214 -3.32 12.95 -26.05
C LYS A 214 -3.87 14.11 -26.88
N ALA A 215 -5.12 14.50 -26.64
CA ALA A 215 -5.74 15.63 -27.33
C ALA A 215 -5.02 16.95 -26.98
N ALA A 216 -4.72 17.18 -25.70
CA ALA A 216 -3.97 18.34 -25.24
C ALA A 216 -2.54 18.37 -25.81
N LEU A 217 -1.87 17.22 -25.88
CA LEU A 217 -0.55 17.09 -26.49
C LEU A 217 -0.59 17.44 -27.99
N GLN A 218 -1.57 16.90 -28.72
CA GLN A 218 -1.74 17.20 -30.14
C GLN A 218 -1.99 18.69 -30.36
N ALA A 219 -2.88 19.30 -29.59
CA ALA A 219 -3.16 20.74 -29.67
C ALA A 219 -1.92 21.60 -29.37
N ALA A 220 -1.11 21.22 -28.38
CA ALA A 220 0.14 21.93 -28.06
C ALA A 220 1.17 21.83 -29.18
N VAL A 221 1.31 20.65 -29.81
CA VAL A 221 2.20 20.45 -30.96
C VAL A 221 1.71 21.26 -32.16
N ASP A 222 0.40 21.25 -32.46
CA ASP A 222 -0.16 21.97 -33.58
C ASP A 222 -0.02 23.50 -33.43
N SER A 223 -0.18 24.03 -32.21
CA SER A 223 0.08 25.45 -31.92
C SER A 223 1.55 25.83 -32.10
N ALA A 224 2.48 24.97 -31.67
CA ALA A 224 3.91 25.22 -31.85
C ALA A 224 4.35 25.20 -33.33
N VAL A 225 3.68 24.40 -34.17
CA VAL A 225 3.94 24.37 -35.62
C VAL A 225 3.37 25.60 -36.34
N ASN A 226 2.25 26.16 -35.85
CA ASN A 226 1.64 27.35 -36.44
C ASN A 226 2.36 28.65 -36.08
N ASP A 227 3.02 28.73 -34.91
CA ASP A 227 3.87 29.89 -34.54
C ASP A 227 5.19 29.96 -35.35
N ASP A 228 5.62 28.86 -35.97
CA ASP A 228 6.83 28.77 -36.81
C ASP A 228 6.55 28.98 -38.32
N ALA A 229 5.32 29.30 -38.72
CA ALA A 229 4.98 29.56 -40.13
C ALA A 229 5.49 30.95 -40.56
N PRO A 230 6.32 31.07 -41.62
CA PRO A 230 6.89 32.36 -42.01
C PRO A 230 5.79 33.31 -42.49
N GLU A 231 5.74 34.52 -41.91
CA GLU A 231 4.92 35.64 -42.39
C GLU A 231 5.18 35.84 -43.89
N GLN A 232 4.19 35.54 -44.72
CA GLN A 232 4.28 35.86 -46.15
C GLN A 232 4.21 37.38 -46.29
N GLU A 233 5.37 38.00 -46.58
CA GLU A 233 5.47 39.38 -47.07
C GLU A 233 4.50 39.54 -48.25
N GLN A 234 3.42 40.31 -48.04
CA GLN A 234 2.63 40.85 -49.12
C GLN A 234 3.47 41.90 -49.84
N GLU A 235 4.17 41.46 -50.90
CA GLU A 235 4.80 42.34 -51.88
C GLU A 235 3.75 43.29 -52.46
N ALA A 236 4.00 44.57 -52.24
CA ALA A 236 3.38 45.67 -52.97
C ALA A 236 3.84 45.63 -54.44
N SER A 237 2.90 45.52 -55.36
CA SER A 237 2.98 45.95 -56.77
C SER A 237 1.56 45.92 -57.32
N GLY A 238 1.01 46.95 -57.96
CA GLY A 238 1.47 48.26 -58.41
C GLY A 238 0.30 48.92 -59.14
#